data_AF-A0AAE7GZ85-F1
#
_entry.id   AF-A0AAE7GZ85-F1
#
_cell.length_a   1.000
_cell.length_b   1.000
_cell.length_c   1.000
_cell.angle_alpha   90.00
_cell.angle_beta   90.00
_cell.angle_gamma   90.00
#
_symmetry.space_group_name_H-M   'P 1'
#
loop_
_entity.id
_entity.type
_entity.pdbx_description
1 polymer ?
#
loop_
_entity_poly.entity_id
_entity_poly.type
_entity_poly.pdbx_seq_one_letter_code
_entity_poly.pdbx_strand_id
1 'polypeptide(L)'
;MISLSPPTICNSAVLCARAGLPVEDSGGTITSHRGRASALTALASVPQGMSLYELMQWSGHSTPQSTLHYIRIRPTQLAASFVKADRVAHMISVLVDHDPGAVSLTGPATYYDLGESFCMNPFWSSCPHRMACIGCDFNLLKDSARGLMLESKTSIKRYLEEVPLTPDEKAIVEQDIEKVEQALARLTAKPKE
;
A
#
# COMPACT_ATOMS: atom_id res chain seq x y z
N MET A 1 28.34 23.77 1.31
CA MET A 1 27.46 23.74 0.13
C MET A 1 27.75 22.45 -0.62
N ILE A 2 26.90 21.43 -0.45
CA ILE A 2 27.05 20.18 -1.22
C ILE A 2 26.58 20.50 -2.63
N SER A 3 27.53 20.57 -3.57
CA SER A 3 27.25 20.60 -5.00
C SER A 3 26.69 19.24 -5.38
N LEU A 4 25.38 19.06 -5.24
CA LEU A 4 24.68 17.95 -5.86
C LEU A 4 24.74 18.22 -7.36
N SER A 5 25.60 17.50 -8.06
CA SER A 5 25.53 17.44 -9.52
C SER A 5 24.15 16.90 -9.87
N PRO A 6 23.26 17.69 -10.50
CA PRO A 6 21.91 17.22 -10.74
C PRO A 6 21.97 15.99 -11.66
N PRO A 7 21.09 15.00 -11.47
CA PRO A 7 20.96 13.91 -12.44
C PRO A 7 20.77 14.53 -13.83
N THR A 8 21.31 13.88 -14.87
CA THR A 8 21.35 14.32 -16.28
C THR A 8 19.95 14.41 -16.90
N ILE A 9 19.06 15.17 -16.29
CA ILE A 9 17.71 15.40 -16.74
C ILE A 9 17.80 16.56 -17.72
N CYS A 10 17.74 16.24 -19.01
CA CYS A 10 17.72 17.27 -20.03
C CYS A 10 16.48 18.16 -19.87
N ASN A 11 16.68 19.39 -19.43
CA ASN A 11 15.61 20.38 -19.25
C ASN A 11 15.56 21.44 -20.37
N SER A 12 16.41 21.32 -21.41
CA SER A 12 16.43 22.24 -22.57
C SER A 12 17.18 21.64 -23.76
N ALA A 13 16.87 22.08 -24.99
CA ALA A 13 17.54 21.63 -26.22
C ALA A 13 19.07 21.70 -26.14
N VAL A 14 19.61 22.79 -25.58
CA VAL A 14 21.07 23.00 -25.47
C VAL A 14 21.71 21.97 -24.55
N LEU A 15 21.05 21.62 -23.44
CA LEU A 15 21.56 20.60 -22.52
C LEU A 15 21.39 19.18 -23.10
N CYS A 16 20.32 18.91 -23.85
CA CYS A 16 20.15 17.65 -24.58
C CYS A 16 21.28 17.45 -25.59
N ALA A 17 21.53 18.46 -26.43
CA ALA A 17 22.58 18.42 -27.44
C ALA A 17 23.97 18.20 -26.82
N ARG A 18 24.27 18.89 -25.71
CA ARG A 18 25.53 18.71 -24.97
C ARG A 18 25.67 17.32 -24.34
N ALA A 19 24.56 16.69 -23.98
CA ALA A 19 24.51 15.34 -23.42
C ALA A 19 24.43 14.23 -24.50
N GLY A 20 24.44 14.57 -25.79
CA GLY A 20 24.26 13.61 -26.89
C GLY A 20 22.86 13.01 -26.98
N LEU A 21 21.86 13.67 -26.36
CA LEU A 21 20.46 13.25 -26.39
C LEU A 21 19.71 13.89 -27.58
N PRO A 22 18.68 13.23 -28.13
CA PRO A 22 17.82 13.81 -29.16
C PRO A 22 17.25 15.16 -28.73
N VAL A 23 17.28 16.14 -29.63
CA VAL A 23 16.70 17.49 -29.41
C VAL A 23 15.23 17.59 -29.83
N GLU A 24 14.66 16.47 -30.30
CA GLU A 24 13.26 16.35 -30.71
C GLU A 24 12.69 15.03 -30.17
N ASP A 25 11.39 15.01 -29.89
CA ASP A 25 10.62 13.83 -29.50
C ASP A 25 9.35 13.68 -30.35
N SER A 26 8.47 12.74 -30.00
CA SER A 26 7.19 12.53 -30.71
C SER A 26 6.25 13.75 -30.72
N GLY A 27 6.52 14.76 -29.88
CA GLY A 27 5.82 16.04 -29.87
C GLY A 27 6.59 17.18 -30.57
N GLY A 28 7.66 16.87 -31.30
CA GLY A 28 8.51 17.83 -32.01
C GLY A 28 9.69 18.33 -31.17
N THR A 29 10.22 19.50 -31.52
CA THR A 29 11.44 20.06 -30.90
C THR A 29 11.30 20.28 -29.38
N ILE A 30 12.33 19.86 -28.62
CA ILE A 30 12.37 19.98 -27.15
C ILE A 30 12.81 21.40 -26.77
N THR A 31 11.86 22.29 -26.55
CA THR A 31 12.15 23.64 -26.05
C THR A 31 12.56 23.63 -24.57
N SER A 32 13.17 24.71 -24.08
CA SER A 32 13.51 24.86 -22.65
C SER A 32 12.29 24.71 -21.73
N HIS A 33 11.13 25.21 -22.16
CA HIS A 33 9.90 25.05 -21.39
C HIS A 33 9.46 23.57 -21.36
N ARG A 34 9.47 22.89 -22.52
CA ARG A 34 9.10 21.47 -22.62
C ARG A 34 10.06 20.57 -21.84
N GLY A 35 11.36 20.78 -21.99
CA GLY A 35 12.37 20.03 -21.25
C GLY A 35 12.22 20.20 -19.74
N ARG A 36 11.99 21.43 -19.26
CA ARG A 36 11.73 21.70 -17.84
C ARG A 36 10.45 21.02 -17.33
N ALA A 37 9.39 20.96 -18.16
CA ALA A 37 8.15 20.27 -17.81
C ALA A 37 8.34 18.75 -17.71
N SER A 38 9.05 18.17 -18.67
CA SER A 38 9.41 16.75 -18.64
C SER A 38 10.27 16.43 -17.42
N ALA A 39 11.24 17.28 -17.08
CA ALA A 39 12.11 17.11 -15.93
C ALA A 39 11.34 17.12 -14.60
N LEU A 40 10.49 18.13 -14.39
CA LEU A 40 9.65 18.25 -13.20
C LEU A 40 8.67 17.10 -13.08
N THR A 41 8.05 16.68 -14.19
CA THR A 41 7.15 15.53 -14.21
C THR A 41 7.91 14.26 -13.84
N ALA A 42 9.10 14.01 -14.39
CA ALA A 42 9.88 12.82 -14.07
C ALA A 42 10.27 12.78 -12.57
N LEU A 43 10.75 13.89 -12.02
CA LEU A 43 11.11 14.00 -10.60
C LEU A 43 9.91 13.80 -9.67
N ALA A 44 8.72 14.23 -10.08
CA ALA A 44 7.46 14.01 -9.36
C ALA A 44 6.94 12.56 -9.49
N SER A 45 7.28 11.86 -10.57
CA SER A 45 6.65 10.58 -10.94
C SER A 45 7.40 9.32 -10.54
N VAL A 46 8.67 9.41 -10.13
CA VAL A 46 9.39 8.24 -9.61
C VAL A 46 8.81 7.75 -8.27
N PRO A 47 8.92 6.45 -7.95
CA PRO A 47 8.60 5.96 -6.62
C PRO A 47 9.41 6.72 -5.56
N GLN A 48 8.73 7.34 -4.58
CA GLN A 48 9.34 8.27 -3.62
C GLN A 48 9.96 9.53 -4.27
N GLY A 49 9.34 10.01 -5.34
CA GLY A 49 9.72 11.27 -5.99
C GLY A 49 9.63 12.49 -5.08
N MET A 50 10.20 13.59 -5.56
CA MET A 50 10.25 14.84 -4.81
C MET A 50 8.85 15.35 -4.49
N SER A 51 8.68 15.83 -3.26
CA SER A 51 7.50 16.56 -2.84
C SER A 51 7.34 17.88 -3.62
N LEU A 52 6.14 18.46 -3.59
CA LEU A 52 5.88 19.74 -4.24
C LEU A 52 6.85 20.84 -3.75
N TYR A 53 7.17 20.85 -2.46
CA TYR A 53 8.11 21.83 -1.90
C TYR A 53 9.54 21.64 -2.42
N GLU A 54 10.01 20.39 -2.51
CA GLU A 54 11.34 20.08 -3.06
C GLU A 54 11.41 20.41 -4.56
N LEU A 55 10.34 20.16 -5.32
CA LEU A 55 10.23 20.53 -6.72
C LEU A 55 10.22 22.05 -6.92
N MET A 56 9.56 22.80 -6.03
CA MET A 56 9.60 24.27 -6.02
C MET A 56 11.03 24.78 -5.79
N GLN A 57 11.74 24.22 -4.80
CA GLN A 57 13.15 24.55 -4.55
C GLN A 57 14.05 24.23 -5.73
N TRP A 58 13.88 23.05 -6.34
CA TRP A 58 14.67 22.62 -7.49
C TRP A 58 14.43 23.48 -8.73
N SER A 59 13.19 23.89 -8.98
CA SER A 59 12.81 24.71 -10.14
C SER A 59 13.00 26.22 -9.94
N GLY A 60 13.19 26.66 -8.69
CA GLY A 60 13.28 28.07 -8.31
C GLY A 60 11.92 28.79 -8.37
N HIS A 61 10.81 28.07 -8.25
CA HIS A 61 9.48 28.67 -8.29
C HIS A 61 9.05 29.17 -6.92
N SER A 62 8.61 30.43 -6.87
CA SER A 62 8.11 31.08 -5.65
C SER A 62 6.68 30.68 -5.29
N THR A 63 5.91 30.12 -6.23
CA THR A 63 4.52 29.69 -5.99
C THR A 63 4.29 28.23 -6.38
N PRO A 64 3.42 27.51 -5.65
CA PRO A 64 3.01 26.15 -6.00
C PRO A 64 2.39 26.06 -7.39
N GLN A 65 1.57 27.03 -7.78
CA GLN A 65 0.86 27.07 -9.06
C GLN A 65 1.83 27.05 -10.24
N SER A 66 2.92 27.81 -10.16
CA SER A 66 3.96 27.81 -11.18
C SER A 66 4.59 26.43 -11.35
N THR A 67 4.76 25.67 -10.27
CA THR A 67 5.33 24.30 -10.34
C THR A 67 4.31 23.30 -10.88
N LEU A 68 3.07 23.36 -10.39
CA LEU A 68 1.98 22.48 -10.83
C LEU A 68 1.67 22.63 -12.32
N HIS A 69 1.86 23.81 -12.90
CA HIS A 69 1.69 24.03 -14.35
C HIS A 69 2.65 23.18 -15.21
N TYR A 70 3.81 22.80 -14.67
CA TYR A 70 4.80 21.98 -15.36
C TYR A 70 4.62 20.47 -15.12
N ILE A 71 3.92 20.08 -14.04
CA ILE A 71 3.78 18.67 -13.65
C ILE A 71 2.57 18.06 -14.34
N ARG A 72 2.79 16.97 -15.09
CA ARG A 72 1.71 16.17 -15.69
C ARG A 72 1.59 14.82 -15.00
N ILE A 73 0.75 14.75 -13.97
CA ILE A 73 0.43 13.49 -13.29
C ILE A 73 -0.49 12.66 -14.17
N ARG A 74 -0.10 11.41 -14.47
CA ARG A 74 -0.98 10.47 -15.19
C ARG A 74 -2.12 10.03 -14.27
N PRO A 75 -3.36 9.84 -14.78
CA PRO A 75 -4.47 9.35 -13.95
C PRO A 75 -4.16 8.07 -13.17
N THR A 76 -3.39 7.15 -13.76
CA THR A 76 -2.94 5.91 -13.10
C THR A 76 -1.97 6.16 -11.94
N GLN A 77 -1.12 7.17 -12.04
CA GLN A 77 -0.23 7.58 -10.97
C GLN A 77 -1.00 8.26 -9.83
N LEU A 78 -2.00 9.08 -10.17
CA LEU A 78 -2.90 9.67 -9.17
C LEU A 78 -3.63 8.56 -8.40
N ALA A 79 -4.20 7.57 -9.09
CA ALA A 79 -4.82 6.40 -8.47
C ALA A 79 -3.84 5.63 -7.57
N ALA A 80 -2.62 5.36 -8.03
CA ALA A 80 -1.58 4.72 -7.22
C ALA A 80 -1.18 5.56 -5.99
N SER A 81 -1.16 6.90 -6.12
CA SER A 81 -0.89 7.80 -5.01
C SER A 81 -2.03 7.84 -3.99
N PHE A 82 -3.28 7.70 -4.45
CA PHE A 82 -4.44 7.51 -3.58
C PHE A 82 -4.33 6.20 -2.82
N VAL A 83 -4.08 5.08 -3.50
CA VAL A 83 -3.86 3.77 -2.86
C VAL A 83 -2.69 3.82 -1.86
N LYS A 84 -1.62 4.57 -2.18
CA LYS A 84 -0.48 4.77 -1.27
C LYS A 84 -0.82 5.67 -0.08
N ALA A 85 -1.60 6.73 -0.27
CA ALA A 85 -2.04 7.65 0.79
C ALA A 85 -3.11 7.02 1.69
N ASP A 86 -3.89 6.10 1.14
CA ASP A 86 -4.81 5.21 1.84
C ASP A 86 -4.08 4.21 2.77
N ARG A 87 -2.74 4.27 2.86
CA ARG A 87 -1.98 3.52 3.87
C ARG A 87 -2.32 3.85 5.32
N VAL A 88 -3.03 4.94 5.61
CA VAL A 88 -3.62 5.15 6.95
C VAL A 88 -4.87 4.28 7.18
N ALA A 89 -5.61 3.93 6.11
CA ALA A 89 -6.63 2.88 6.17
C ALA A 89 -6.01 1.47 6.18
N HIS A 90 -4.82 1.29 5.60
CA HIS A 90 -4.07 0.03 5.61
C HIS A 90 -3.02 -0.15 6.73
N MET A 91 -3.00 0.68 7.80
CA MET A 91 -2.16 0.35 8.97
C MET A 91 -2.69 -0.85 9.77
N ILE A 92 -3.88 -1.33 9.42
CA ILE A 92 -4.56 -2.46 10.05
C ILE A 92 -4.86 -3.45 8.93
N SER A 93 -4.11 -4.55 8.86
CA SER A 93 -4.47 -5.66 7.99
C SER A 93 -5.78 -6.25 8.48
N VAL A 94 -6.74 -6.42 7.58
CA VAL A 94 -8.05 -6.97 7.92
C VAL A 94 -8.18 -8.35 7.31
N LEU A 95 -8.33 -9.37 8.14
CA LEU A 95 -8.78 -10.68 7.70
C LEU A 95 -10.31 -10.69 7.72
N VAL A 96 -10.91 -10.79 6.54
CA VAL A 96 -12.36 -11.04 6.39
C VAL A 96 -12.55 -12.54 6.21
N ASP A 97 -13.24 -13.16 7.17
CA ASP A 97 -13.55 -14.58 7.16
C ASP A 97 -14.96 -14.81 6.62
N HIS A 98 -15.02 -15.25 5.37
CA HIS A 98 -16.26 -15.59 4.68
C HIS A 98 -16.77 -17.00 4.99
N ASP A 99 -16.09 -17.76 5.85
CA ASP A 99 -16.55 -19.08 6.27
C ASP A 99 -17.96 -18.97 6.90
N PRO A 100 -18.98 -19.70 6.38
CA PRO A 100 -20.34 -19.70 6.94
C PRO A 100 -20.40 -20.06 8.43
N GLY A 101 -19.41 -20.80 8.96
CA GLY A 101 -19.30 -21.10 10.40
C GLY A 101 -18.76 -19.95 11.25
N ALA A 102 -18.11 -18.96 10.63
CA ALA A 102 -17.58 -17.75 11.27
C ALA A 102 -18.50 -16.53 11.07
N VAL A 103 -19.58 -16.65 10.29
CA VAL A 103 -20.54 -15.57 10.06
C VAL A 103 -21.25 -15.19 11.37
N SER A 104 -21.21 -13.91 11.69
CA SER A 104 -21.95 -13.30 12.79
C SER A 104 -23.27 -12.71 12.30
N LEU A 105 -24.13 -12.26 13.22
CA LEU A 105 -25.37 -11.52 12.90
C LEU A 105 -25.13 -10.27 12.04
N THR A 106 -23.89 -9.75 11.99
CA THR A 106 -23.49 -8.55 11.23
C THR A 106 -22.75 -8.86 9.93
N GLY A 107 -22.65 -10.13 9.51
CA GLY A 107 -21.91 -10.55 8.31
C GLY A 107 -20.65 -11.36 8.62
N PRO A 108 -19.73 -11.52 7.65
CA PRO A 108 -18.52 -12.32 7.82
C PRO A 108 -17.67 -11.83 9.00
N ALA A 109 -17.06 -12.75 9.75
CA ALA A 109 -16.19 -12.34 10.86
C ALA A 109 -15.03 -11.50 10.33
N THR A 110 -14.84 -10.32 10.92
CA THR A 110 -13.81 -9.38 10.51
C THR A 110 -12.79 -9.24 11.64
N TYR A 111 -11.52 -9.48 11.33
CA TYR A 111 -10.41 -9.41 12.27
C TYR A 111 -9.43 -8.32 11.83
N TYR A 112 -9.40 -7.22 12.57
CA TYR A 112 -8.52 -6.08 12.37
C TYR A 112 -7.21 -6.30 13.13
N ASP A 113 -6.08 -6.42 12.44
CA ASP A 113 -4.76 -6.63 13.06
C ASP A 113 -4.25 -5.35 13.73
N LEU A 114 -3.95 -5.44 15.02
CA LEU A 114 -3.45 -4.36 15.87
C LEU A 114 -1.97 -4.52 16.24
N GLY A 115 -1.25 -5.46 15.62
CA GLY A 115 0.09 -5.86 16.01
C GLY A 115 0.06 -7.12 16.86
N GLU A 116 -0.08 -6.99 18.18
CA GLU A 116 -0.06 -8.11 19.15
C GLU A 116 -1.44 -8.77 19.37
N SER A 117 -2.49 -8.21 18.78
CA SER A 117 -3.86 -8.70 18.94
C SER A 117 -4.71 -8.40 17.69
N PHE A 118 -5.89 -9.02 17.63
CA PHE A 118 -6.91 -8.73 16.65
C PHE A 118 -8.10 -8.03 17.31
N CYS A 119 -8.69 -7.04 16.63
CA CYS A 119 -9.99 -6.50 16.98
C CYS A 119 -11.08 -7.16 16.14
N MET A 120 -12.13 -7.62 16.82
CA MET A 120 -13.29 -8.29 16.23
C MET A 120 -14.51 -7.38 16.13
N ASN A 121 -14.37 -6.08 16.44
CA ASN A 121 -15.48 -5.13 16.41
C ASN A 121 -15.83 -4.78 14.95
N PRO A 122 -17.04 -5.11 14.45
CA PRO A 122 -17.45 -4.76 13.09
C PRO A 122 -17.49 -3.23 12.86
N PHE A 123 -17.63 -2.43 13.92
CA PHE A 123 -17.61 -0.97 13.90
C PHE A 123 -16.27 -0.39 14.39
N TRP A 124 -15.15 -1.03 14.04
CA TRP A 124 -13.80 -0.59 14.40
C TRP A 124 -13.56 0.91 14.15
N SER A 125 -14.00 1.44 13.00
CA SER A 125 -13.75 2.82 12.57
C SER A 125 -14.38 3.89 13.48
N SER A 126 -15.43 3.54 14.22
CA SER A 126 -16.11 4.39 15.18
C SER A 126 -15.92 3.93 16.64
N CYS A 127 -15.01 2.98 16.87
CA CYS A 127 -14.79 2.38 18.19
C CYS A 127 -14.33 3.45 19.21
N PRO A 128 -15.00 3.55 20.38
CA PRO A 128 -14.64 4.54 21.41
C PRO A 128 -13.26 4.26 22.02
N HIS A 129 -12.79 3.02 21.98
CA HIS A 129 -11.52 2.61 22.60
C HIS A 129 -10.27 3.10 21.84
N ARG A 130 -10.38 3.59 20.59
CA ARG A 130 -9.27 4.19 19.80
C ARG A 130 -7.92 3.45 19.95
N MET A 131 -7.92 2.14 19.72
CA MET A 131 -6.76 1.23 19.84
C MET A 131 -6.28 0.89 21.27
N ALA A 132 -6.94 1.37 22.33
CA ALA A 132 -6.72 0.92 23.70
C ALA A 132 -7.46 -0.42 23.96
N CYS A 133 -7.07 -1.48 23.24
CA CYS A 133 -7.88 -2.68 23.09
C CYS A 133 -7.72 -3.74 24.20
N ILE A 134 -6.71 -3.65 25.07
CA ILE A 134 -6.38 -4.74 26.00
C ILE A 134 -7.54 -5.17 26.92
N GLY A 135 -8.41 -4.23 27.32
CA GLY A 135 -9.58 -4.48 28.16
C GLY A 135 -10.91 -4.53 27.40
N CYS A 136 -10.89 -4.54 26.06
CA CYS A 136 -12.09 -4.55 25.24
C CYS A 136 -12.52 -5.99 24.96
N ASP A 137 -13.81 -6.31 25.12
CA ASP A 137 -14.35 -7.66 24.87
C ASP A 137 -14.17 -8.14 23.43
N PHE A 138 -14.00 -7.21 22.49
CA PHE A 138 -13.74 -7.51 21.08
C PHE A 138 -12.24 -7.75 20.77
N ASN A 139 -11.36 -7.69 21.77
CA ASN A 139 -9.93 -7.92 21.58
C ASN A 139 -9.59 -9.40 21.72
N LEU A 140 -8.82 -9.91 20.76
CA LEU A 140 -8.31 -11.27 20.75
C LEU A 140 -6.79 -11.24 20.68
N LEU A 141 -6.11 -11.64 21.75
CA LEU A 141 -4.65 -11.68 21.78
C LEU A 141 -4.12 -12.75 20.82
N LYS A 142 -3.02 -12.44 20.11
CA LYS A 142 -2.42 -13.38 19.15
C LYS A 142 -1.76 -14.58 19.83
N ASP A 143 -1.33 -14.45 21.07
CA ASP A 143 -0.76 -15.54 21.87
C ASP A 143 -1.78 -16.61 22.30
N SER A 144 -3.08 -16.35 22.10
CA SER A 144 -4.12 -17.36 22.29
C SER A 144 -4.09 -18.41 21.18
N ALA A 145 -4.55 -19.63 21.48
CA ALA A 145 -4.63 -20.70 20.48
C ALA A 145 -5.43 -20.29 19.24
N ARG A 146 -6.50 -19.50 19.42
CA ARG A 146 -7.29 -18.95 18.31
C ARG A 146 -6.54 -17.86 17.56
N GLY A 147 -5.85 -16.97 18.28
CA GLY A 147 -5.03 -15.90 17.70
C GLY A 147 -3.93 -16.44 16.79
N LEU A 148 -3.18 -17.45 17.24
CA LEU A 148 -2.14 -18.13 16.47
C LEU A 148 -2.68 -18.75 15.17
N MET A 149 -3.85 -19.40 15.24
CA MET A 149 -4.47 -19.99 14.05
C MET A 149 -4.97 -18.93 13.07
N LEU A 150 -5.50 -17.79 13.54
CA LEU A 150 -5.90 -16.67 12.67
C LEU A 150 -4.70 -15.97 12.02
N GLU A 151 -3.58 -15.85 12.74
CA GLU A 151 -2.33 -15.32 12.18
C GLU A 151 -1.77 -16.26 11.10
N SER A 152 -1.82 -17.57 11.35
CA SER A 152 -1.46 -18.59 10.37
C SER A 152 -2.35 -18.51 9.12
N LYS A 153 -3.68 -18.40 9.30
CA LYS A 153 -4.65 -18.24 8.20
C LYS A 153 -4.36 -16.98 7.38
N THR A 154 -4.07 -15.86 8.03
CA THR A 154 -3.70 -14.60 7.38
C THR A 154 -2.43 -14.74 6.55
N SER A 155 -1.41 -15.36 7.13
CA SER A 155 -0.11 -15.59 6.47
C SER A 155 -0.25 -16.48 5.22
N ILE A 156 -1.02 -17.56 5.33
CA ILE A 156 -1.25 -18.49 4.21
C ILE A 156 -2.05 -17.83 3.09
N LYS A 157 -3.12 -17.09 3.41
CA LYS A 157 -3.90 -16.36 2.38
C LYS A 157 -3.05 -15.35 1.62
N ARG A 158 -2.25 -14.57 2.34
CA ARG A 158 -1.31 -13.64 1.70
C ARG A 158 -0.32 -14.37 0.79
N TYR A 159 0.18 -15.53 1.22
CA TYR A 159 1.10 -16.33 0.40
C TYR A 159 0.43 -16.80 -0.91
N LEU A 160 -0.83 -17.24 -0.86
CA LEU A 160 -1.62 -17.62 -2.04
C LEU A 160 -1.89 -16.45 -3.01
N GLU A 161 -2.00 -15.22 -2.48
CA GLU A 161 -2.35 -14.03 -3.26
C GLU A 161 -1.13 -13.31 -3.85
N GLU A 162 -0.04 -13.22 -3.09
CA GLU A 162 1.12 -12.38 -3.43
C GLU A 162 2.28 -13.15 -4.07
N VAL A 163 2.40 -14.46 -3.83
CA VAL A 163 3.55 -15.27 -4.29
C VAL A 163 3.17 -16.05 -5.55
N PRO A 164 3.97 -15.98 -6.63
CA PRO A 164 3.76 -16.82 -7.80
C PRO A 164 4.17 -18.25 -7.49
N LEU A 165 3.20 -19.09 -7.13
CA LEU A 165 3.39 -20.49 -6.80
C LEU A 165 3.29 -21.39 -8.04
N THR A 166 4.10 -22.44 -8.08
CA THR A 166 3.87 -23.56 -9.00
C THR A 166 2.57 -24.30 -8.63
N PRO A 167 1.98 -25.08 -9.56
CA PRO A 167 0.76 -25.85 -9.26
C PRO A 167 0.89 -26.76 -8.03
N ASP A 168 2.05 -27.41 -7.86
CA ASP A 168 2.29 -28.32 -6.74
C ASP A 168 2.42 -27.56 -5.41
N GLU A 169 3.15 -26.44 -5.41
CA GLU A 169 3.26 -25.57 -4.22
C GLU A 169 1.89 -24.99 -3.83
N LYS A 170 1.08 -24.57 -4.80
CA LYS A 170 -0.27 -24.05 -4.56
C LYS A 170 -1.14 -25.11 -3.91
N ALA A 171 -1.12 -26.35 -4.40
CA ALA A 171 -1.91 -27.45 -3.84
C ALA A 171 -1.54 -27.75 -2.38
N ILE A 172 -0.25 -27.69 -2.02
CA ILE A 172 0.21 -27.86 -0.63
C ILE A 172 -0.35 -26.75 0.26
N VAL A 173 -0.25 -25.50 -0.19
CA VAL A 173 -0.70 -24.33 0.58
C VAL A 173 -2.23 -24.32 0.72
N GLU A 174 -2.96 -24.74 -0.31
CA GLU A 174 -4.42 -24.94 -0.28
C GLU A 174 -4.82 -26.03 0.72
N GLN A 175 -4.07 -27.13 0.82
CA GLN A 175 -4.33 -28.15 1.82
C GLN A 175 -4.07 -27.66 3.25
N ASP A 176 -3.05 -26.82 3.44
CA ASP A 176 -2.72 -26.30 4.77
C ASP A 176 -3.73 -25.25 5.26
N ILE A 177 -4.29 -24.41 4.38
CA ILE A 177 -5.38 -23.51 4.78
C ILE A 177 -6.62 -24.29 5.23
N GLU A 178 -6.98 -25.39 4.56
CA GLU A 178 -8.09 -26.25 4.99
C GLU A 178 -7.86 -26.82 6.41
N LYS A 179 -6.64 -27.25 6.73
CA LYS A 179 -6.31 -27.75 8.08
C LYS A 179 -6.40 -26.66 9.14
N VAL A 180 -5.97 -25.44 8.81
CA VAL A 180 -6.09 -24.29 9.73
C VAL A 180 -7.56 -23.95 9.97
N GLU A 181 -8.40 -23.98 8.94
CA GLU A 181 -9.84 -23.74 9.09
C GLU A 181 -10.51 -24.81 9.94
N GLN A 182 -10.16 -26.09 9.75
CA GLN A 182 -10.63 -27.17 10.62
C GLN A 182 -10.18 -26.99 12.09
N ALA A 183 -8.95 -26.53 12.32
CA ALA A 183 -8.45 -26.25 13.66
C ALA A 183 -9.22 -25.09 14.32
N LEU A 184 -9.48 -24.01 13.57
CA LEU A 184 -10.29 -22.87 14.02
C LEU A 184 -11.71 -23.33 14.41
N ALA A 185 -12.35 -24.16 13.58
CA ALA A 185 -13.67 -24.71 13.87
C ALA A 185 -13.71 -25.55 15.16
N ARG A 186 -12.66 -26.33 15.44
CA ARG A 186 -12.53 -27.09 16.69
C ARG A 186 -12.37 -26.19 17.91
N LEU A 187 -11.64 -25.08 17.78
CA LEU A 187 -11.43 -24.11 18.87
C LEU A 187 -12.70 -23.31 19.20
N THR A 188 -13.65 -23.18 18.26
CA THR A 188 -14.98 -22.61 18.50
C THR A 188 -15.97 -23.58 19.13
N ALA A 189 -15.77 -24.89 18.97
CA ALA A 189 -16.67 -25.88 19.55
C ALA A 189 -16.53 -25.90 21.08
N LYS A 190 -17.63 -25.68 21.82
CA LYS A 190 -17.63 -25.83 23.28
C LYS A 190 -17.14 -27.23 23.65
N PRO A 191 -16.37 -27.39 24.76
CA PRO A 191 -16.07 -28.71 25.29
C PRO A 191 -17.38 -29.46 25.53
N LYS A 192 -17.44 -30.73 25.12
CA LYS A 192 -18.52 -31.63 25.56
C LYS A 192 -18.30 -31.85 27.07
N GLU A 193 -19.25 -31.40 27.88
CA GLU A 193 -19.42 -31.87 29.26
C GLU A 193 -19.76 -33.38 29.28
#